data_AF-A0A0L8HJF2-F1
#
_entry.id   AF-A0A0L8HJF2-F1
#
_cell.length_a   1.000
_cell.length_b   1.000
_cell.length_c   1.000
_cell.angle_alpha   90.00
_cell.angle_beta   90.00
_cell.angle_gamma   90.00
#
_symmetry.space_group_name_H-M   'P 1'
#
loop_
_entity.id
_entity.type
_entity.pdbx_description
1 polymer ?
#
loop_
_entity_poly.entity_id
_entity_poly.type
_entity_poly.pdbx_seq_one_letter_code
_entity_poly.pdbx_strand_id
1 'polypeptide(L)'
;MSNPVTDQHPVQLVGAGMIGIGTWAYIEKNSFNQTQIETIYDAFFDISLIFIVIGIIIFILGFTGYIGALRENICLLKCFNILLGGIFLILLGGAVAAFLLKDKFTDELTSIFQENLIPRYTEDDDTKNLVNWIQEQLKCCGIGKEGYKDWNQNEYFNCT
;
A
#
# COMPACT_ATOMS: atom_id res chain seq x y z
N MET A 1 -24.76 -6.17 -29.26
CA MET A 1 -23.99 -4.96 -29.59
C MET A 1 -23.78 -4.22 -28.28
N SER A 2 -22.69 -4.53 -27.58
CA SER A 2 -22.30 -3.85 -26.35
C SER A 2 -21.71 -2.48 -26.72
N ASN A 3 -22.14 -1.42 -26.06
CA ASN A 3 -21.61 -0.08 -26.26
C ASN A 3 -20.17 -0.03 -25.71
N PRO A 4 -19.14 0.21 -26.55
CA PRO A 4 -17.75 0.25 -26.10
C PRO A 4 -17.44 1.43 -25.16
N VAL A 5 -18.36 2.39 -25.02
CA VAL A 5 -18.22 3.57 -24.15
C VAL A 5 -18.46 3.24 -22.68
N THR A 6 -19.39 2.33 -22.36
CA THR A 6 -19.73 2.01 -20.96
C THR A 6 -18.68 1.19 -20.21
N ASP A 7 -17.77 0.50 -20.92
CA ASP A 7 -16.74 -0.37 -20.32
C ASP A 7 -15.37 0.32 -20.13
N GLN A 8 -15.18 1.55 -20.64
CA GLN A 8 -13.91 2.29 -20.54
C GLN A 8 -13.80 3.24 -19.31
N HIS A 9 -14.92 3.50 -18.62
CA HIS A 9 -14.96 4.35 -17.43
C HIS A 9 -14.51 3.75 -16.07
N PRO A 10 -14.43 2.42 -15.84
CA PRO A 10 -14.28 1.90 -14.48
C PRO A 10 -12.92 2.21 -13.87
N VAL A 11 -11.83 2.17 -14.66
CA VAL A 11 -10.46 2.34 -14.13
C VAL A 11 -10.18 3.78 -13.71
N GLN A 12 -10.69 4.76 -14.45
CA GLN A 12 -10.53 6.19 -14.11
C GLN A 12 -11.33 6.56 -12.86
N LEU A 13 -12.54 6.00 -12.71
CA LEU A 13 -13.37 6.18 -11.52
C LEU A 13 -12.72 5.54 -10.29
N VAL A 14 -12.12 4.35 -10.44
CA VAL A 14 -11.36 3.69 -9.37
C VAL A 14 -10.13 4.52 -8.98
N GLY A 15 -9.35 5.01 -9.95
CA GLY A 15 -8.19 5.86 -9.68
C GLY A 15 -8.55 7.15 -8.94
N ALA A 16 -9.60 7.85 -9.39
CA ALA A 16 -10.11 9.05 -8.72
C ALA A 16 -10.64 8.75 -7.30
N GLY A 17 -11.32 7.62 -7.12
CA GLY A 17 -11.79 7.14 -5.82
C GLY A 17 -10.63 6.86 -4.86
N MET A 18 -9.58 6.18 -5.33
CA MET A 18 -8.38 5.91 -4.52
C MET A 18 -7.67 7.19 -4.07
N ILE A 19 -7.53 8.17 -4.97
CA ILE A 19 -6.95 9.49 -4.62
C ILE A 19 -7.82 10.18 -3.57
N GLY A 20 -9.14 10.16 -3.73
CA GLY A 20 -10.08 10.76 -2.79
C GLY A 20 -9.99 10.13 -1.40
N ILE A 21 -10.02 8.79 -1.32
CA ILE A 21 -9.92 8.04 -0.06
C ILE A 21 -8.56 8.28 0.59
N GLY A 22 -7.46 8.19 -0.17
CA GLY A 22 -6.12 8.40 0.36
C GLY A 22 -5.90 9.82 0.86
N THR A 23 -6.40 10.83 0.13
CA THR A 23 -6.31 12.24 0.56
C THR A 23 -7.13 12.50 1.82
N TRP A 24 -8.35 11.96 1.89
CA TRP A 24 -9.19 12.07 3.08
C TRP A 24 -8.53 11.41 4.29
N ALA A 25 -8.05 10.17 4.15
CA ALA A 25 -7.34 9.44 5.21
C ALA A 25 -6.05 10.16 5.64
N TYR A 26 -5.31 10.77 4.70
CA TYR A 26 -4.10 11.54 5.01
C TYR A 26 -4.42 12.80 5.82
N ILE A 27 -5.46 13.54 5.44
CA ILE A 27 -5.88 14.77 6.14
C ILE A 27 -6.35 14.42 7.56
N GLU A 28 -7.17 13.38 7.70
CA GLU A 28 -7.68 12.95 9.00
C GLU A 28 -6.54 12.51 9.92
N LYS A 29 -5.61 11.68 9.41
CA LYS A 29 -4.42 11.26 10.13
C LYS A 29 -3.56 12.43 10.62
N ASN A 30 -3.29 13.40 9.75
CA ASN A 30 -2.49 14.59 10.09
C ASN A 30 -3.23 15.57 11.03
N SER A 31 -4.56 15.51 11.08
CA SER A 31 -5.37 16.36 11.96
C SER A 31 -5.43 15.84 13.40
N PHE A 32 -5.39 14.53 13.60
CA PHE A 32 -5.47 13.90 14.93
C PHE A 32 -4.10 13.57 15.52
N ASN A 33 -3.21 13.05 14.69
CA ASN A 33 -1.86 12.68 15.09
C ASN A 33 -0.91 13.68 14.44
N GLN A 34 -0.18 14.46 15.24
CA GLN A 34 0.85 15.39 14.76
C GLN A 34 2.05 14.61 14.20
N THR A 35 1.82 13.86 13.11
CA THR A 35 2.80 13.02 12.44
C THR A 35 3.79 13.91 11.72
N GLN A 36 4.93 14.16 12.37
CA GLN A 36 6.08 14.71 11.68
C GLN A 36 6.65 13.60 10.80
N ILE A 37 6.45 13.70 9.49
CA ILE A 37 7.22 12.93 8.51
C ILE A 37 8.64 13.51 8.55
N GLU A 38 9.46 13.03 9.48
CA GLU A 38 10.84 13.51 9.61
C GLU A 38 11.75 12.87 8.56
N THR A 39 11.37 11.68 8.06
CA THR A 39 12.19 10.93 7.11
C THR A 39 11.37 10.37 5.94
N ILE A 40 12.00 10.25 4.76
CA ILE A 40 11.40 9.65 3.54
C ILE A 40 10.94 8.20 3.76
N TYR A 41 11.59 7.47 4.69
CA TYR A 41 11.21 6.11 5.05
C TYR A 41 9.82 6.05 5.73
N ASP A 42 9.50 7.00 6.61
CA ASP A 42 8.18 7.07 7.25
C ASP A 42 7.08 7.33 6.23
N ALA A 43 7.35 8.17 5.23
CA ALA A 43 6.42 8.43 4.14
C ALA A 43 6.18 7.21 3.25
N PHE A 44 7.19 6.36 3.08
CA PHE A 44 7.09 5.16 2.23
C PHE A 44 6.25 4.05 2.87
N PHE A 45 6.26 3.93 4.20
CA PHE A 45 5.45 2.96 4.94
C PHE A 45 4.05 3.46 5.29
N ASP A 46 3.73 4.72 4.96
CA ASP A 46 2.39 5.28 5.18
C ASP A 46 1.40 4.76 4.13
N ILE A 47 0.45 3.94 4.59
CA ILE A 47 -0.60 3.34 3.76
C ILE A 47 -1.38 4.42 2.99
N SER A 48 -1.73 5.55 3.61
CA SER A 48 -2.50 6.62 2.96
C SER A 48 -1.73 7.25 1.80
N LEU A 49 -0.43 7.51 1.99
CA LEU A 49 0.43 8.05 0.94
C LEU A 49 0.64 7.07 -0.22
N ILE A 50 0.84 5.78 0.07
CA ILE A 50 0.93 4.74 -0.96
C ILE A 50 -0.34 4.72 -1.83
N PHE A 51 -1.52 4.77 -1.21
CA PHE A 51 -2.80 4.80 -1.93
C PHE A 51 -2.95 6.03 -2.83
N ILE A 52 -2.51 7.21 -2.38
CA ILE A 52 -2.51 8.44 -3.20
C ILE A 52 -1.59 8.27 -4.42
N VAL A 53 -0.35 7.82 -4.21
CA VAL A 53 0.65 7.68 -5.28
C VAL A 53 0.18 6.65 -6.32
N ILE A 54 -0.29 5.48 -5.88
CA ILE A 54 -0.84 4.45 -6.77
C ILE A 54 -2.05 4.99 -7.52
N GLY A 55 -2.96 5.69 -6.84
CA GLY A 55 -4.15 6.30 -7.45
C GLY A 55 -3.80 7.30 -8.58
N ILE A 56 -2.79 8.15 -8.37
CA ILE A 56 -2.30 9.09 -9.39
C ILE A 56 -1.74 8.35 -10.61
N ILE A 57 -0.94 7.31 -10.40
CA ILE A 57 -0.36 6.51 -11.49
C ILE A 57 -1.49 5.87 -12.31
N ILE A 58 -2.45 5.22 -11.65
CA ILE A 58 -3.60 4.59 -12.31
C ILE A 58 -4.43 5.62 -13.09
N PHE A 59 -4.65 6.80 -12.52
CA PHE A 59 -5.39 7.88 -13.17
C PHE A 59 -4.68 8.37 -14.45
N ILE A 60 -3.37 8.62 -14.38
CA ILE A 60 -2.58 9.06 -15.55
C ILE A 60 -2.55 7.99 -16.64
N LEU A 61 -2.33 6.72 -16.27
CA LEU A 61 -2.34 5.60 -17.22
C LEU A 61 -3.70 5.44 -17.88
N GLY A 62 -4.78 5.51 -17.10
CA GLY A 62 -6.15 5.42 -17.58
C GLY A 62 -6.53 6.58 -18.50
N PHE A 63 -6.13 7.79 -18.19
CA PHE A 63 -6.38 8.98 -19.01
C PHE A 63 -5.59 8.94 -20.32
N THR A 64 -4.30 8.59 -20.26
CA THR A 64 -3.42 8.49 -21.44
C THR A 64 -3.89 7.37 -22.38
N GLY A 65 -4.27 6.21 -21.85
CA GLY A 65 -4.82 5.11 -22.63
C GLY A 65 -6.14 5.48 -23.31
N TYR A 66 -7.05 6.15 -22.58
CA TYR A 66 -8.34 6.59 -23.10
C TYR A 66 -8.21 7.63 -24.22
N ILE A 67 -7.44 8.71 -24.00
CA ILE A 67 -7.21 9.74 -25.04
C ILE A 67 -6.44 9.16 -26.23
N GLY A 68 -5.45 8.29 -25.97
CA GLY A 68 -4.67 7.63 -27.02
C GLY A 68 -5.55 6.81 -27.97
N ALA A 69 -6.51 6.06 -27.42
CA ALA A 69 -7.48 5.30 -28.20
C ALA A 69 -8.49 6.20 -28.94
N LEU A 70 -9.05 7.20 -28.26
CA LEU A 70 -10.05 8.10 -28.85
C LEU A 70 -9.50 8.98 -29.98
N ARG A 71 -8.29 9.49 -29.83
CA ARG A 71 -7.65 10.35 -30.84
C ARG A 71 -6.84 9.57 -31.88
N GLU A 72 -6.89 8.24 -31.81
CA GLU A 72 -6.11 7.34 -32.68
C GLU A 72 -4.62 7.72 -32.73
N ASN A 73 -4.11 8.27 -31.61
CA ASN A 73 -2.77 8.84 -31.55
C ASN A 73 -1.78 7.74 -31.17
N ILE A 74 -1.11 7.19 -32.19
CA ILE A 74 -0.11 6.13 -32.06
C ILE A 74 1.02 6.50 -31.10
N CYS A 75 1.39 7.78 -30.99
CA CYS A 75 2.43 8.22 -30.06
C CYS A 75 1.99 8.06 -28.59
N LEU A 76 0.77 8.49 -28.25
CA LEU A 76 0.21 8.30 -26.91
C LEU A 76 0.04 6.82 -26.57
N LEU A 77 -0.44 6.02 -27.52
CA LEU A 77 -0.65 4.59 -27.31
C LEU A 77 0.68 3.84 -27.09
N LYS A 78 1.75 4.24 -27.81
CA LYS A 78 3.11 3.72 -27.58
C LYS A 78 3.62 4.10 -26.20
N CYS A 79 3.43 5.36 -25.77
CA CYS A 79 3.83 5.82 -24.44
C CYS A 79 3.12 5.02 -23.34
N PHE A 80 1.79 4.83 -23.46
CA PHE A 80 1.02 3.99 -22.55
C PHE A 80 1.57 2.57 -22.46
N ASN A 81 1.86 1.93 -23.60
CA ASN A 81 2.39 0.57 -23.63
C ASN A 81 3.79 0.47 -23.00
N ILE A 82 4.66 1.46 -23.23
CA ILE A 82 6.00 1.51 -22.62
C ILE A 82 5.89 1.67 -21.10
N LEU A 83 5.02 2.57 -20.62
CA LEU A 83 4.80 2.77 -19.18
C LEU A 83 4.24 1.51 -18.52
N LEU A 84 3.24 0.89 -19.13
CA LEU A 84 2.63 -0.34 -18.63
C LEU A 84 3.64 -1.49 -18.60
N GLY A 85 4.43 -1.64 -19.68
CA GLY A 85 5.51 -2.63 -19.74
C GLY A 85 6.59 -2.39 -18.69
N GLY A 86 6.98 -1.12 -18.46
CA GLY A 86 7.93 -0.75 -17.41
C GLY A 86 7.43 -1.13 -16.02
N ILE A 87 6.18 -0.81 -15.69
CA ILE A 87 5.56 -1.18 -14.41
C ILE A 87 5.51 -2.70 -14.27
N PHE A 88 5.12 -3.43 -15.33
CA PHE A 88 5.11 -4.88 -15.32
C PHE A 88 6.49 -5.47 -15.02
N LEU A 89 7.55 -4.95 -15.65
CA LEU A 89 8.93 -5.41 -15.39
C LEU A 89 9.39 -5.08 -13.96
N ILE A 90 9.04 -3.91 -13.43
CA ILE A 90 9.34 -3.53 -12.05
C ILE A 90 8.61 -4.47 -11.07
N LEU A 91 7.32 -4.72 -11.28
CA LEU A 91 6.53 -5.61 -10.43
C LEU A 91 7.05 -7.05 -10.50
N LEU A 92 7.39 -7.54 -11.69
CA LEU A 92 7.98 -8.86 -11.87
C LEU A 92 9.35 -8.96 -11.18
N GLY A 93 10.21 -7.97 -11.38
CA GLY A 93 11.52 -7.90 -10.73
C GLY A 93 11.41 -7.82 -9.21
N GLY A 94 10.48 -7.02 -8.70
CA GLY A 94 10.17 -6.90 -7.28
C GLY A 94 9.64 -8.22 -6.69
N ALA A 95 8.73 -8.90 -7.40
CA ALA A 95 8.20 -10.19 -6.96
C ALA A 95 9.29 -11.28 -6.91
N VAL A 96 10.16 -11.34 -7.92
CA VAL A 96 11.31 -12.26 -7.93
C VAL A 96 12.29 -11.91 -6.81
N ALA A 97 12.61 -10.63 -6.61
CA ALA A 97 13.48 -10.18 -5.54
C ALA A 97 12.89 -10.53 -4.15
N ALA A 98 11.60 -10.29 -3.93
CA ALA A 98 10.90 -10.65 -2.71
C ALA A 98 10.92 -12.16 -2.45
N PHE A 99 10.79 -12.97 -3.50
CA PHE A 99 10.88 -14.43 -3.40
C PHE A 99 12.29 -14.91 -3.02
N LEU A 100 13.33 -14.34 -3.64
CA LEU A 100 14.72 -14.71 -3.39
C LEU A 100 15.23 -14.21 -2.03
N LEU A 101 14.75 -13.05 -1.58
CA LEU A 101 15.17 -12.39 -0.34
C LEU A 101 14.17 -12.58 0.80
N LYS A 102 13.31 -13.61 0.72
CA LYS A 102 12.22 -13.84 1.68
C LYS A 102 12.68 -13.79 3.14
N ASP A 103 13.86 -14.34 3.45
CA ASP A 103 14.35 -14.45 4.81
C ASP A 103 14.76 -13.06 5.32
N LYS A 104 15.49 -12.28 4.51
CA LYS A 104 15.82 -10.89 4.83
C LYS A 104 14.58 -10.01 4.96
N PHE A 105 13.61 -10.18 4.08
CA PHE A 105 12.34 -9.47 4.17
C PHE A 105 11.58 -9.82 5.45
N THR A 106 11.59 -11.09 5.86
CA THR A 106 10.93 -11.52 7.10
C THR A 106 11.63 -10.94 8.33
N ASP A 107 12.96 -10.90 8.33
CA ASP A 107 13.75 -10.32 9.42
C ASP A 107 13.49 -8.80 9.55
N GLU A 108 13.49 -8.07 8.43
CA GLU A 108 13.18 -6.63 8.40
C GLU A 108 11.72 -6.35 8.81
N LEU A 109 10.77 -7.16 8.36
CA LEU A 109 9.38 -7.03 8.80
C LEU A 109 9.23 -7.31 10.29
N THR A 110 10.01 -8.25 10.83
CA THR A 110 10.00 -8.56 12.26
C THR A 110 10.56 -7.41 13.08
N SER A 111 11.65 -6.76 12.64
CA SER A 111 12.21 -5.59 13.32
C SER A 111 11.25 -4.40 13.27
N ILE A 112 10.68 -4.10 12.10
CA ILE A 112 9.68 -3.02 11.97
C ILE A 112 8.48 -3.29 12.89
N PHE A 113 8.03 -4.55 12.96
CA PHE A 113 6.90 -4.92 13.82
C PHE A 113 7.24 -4.70 15.29
N GLN A 114 8.40 -5.18 15.74
CA GLN A 114 8.85 -5.06 17.12
C GLN A 114 9.09 -3.60 17.54
N GLU A 115 9.68 -2.78 16.67
CA GLU A 115 10.03 -1.41 17.00
C GLU A 115 8.87 -0.42 16.87
N ASN A 116 7.96 -0.62 15.90
CA ASN A 116 6.93 0.37 15.56
C ASN A 116 5.50 -0.07 15.89
N LEU A 117 5.17 -1.34 15.68
CA LEU A 117 3.79 -1.85 15.81
C LEU A 117 3.49 -2.32 17.24
N ILE A 118 4.42 -3.04 17.88
CA ILE A 118 4.22 -3.53 19.24
C ILE A 118 3.99 -2.39 20.24
N PRO A 119 4.78 -1.30 20.26
CA PRO A 119 4.56 -0.20 21.20
C PRO A 119 3.25 0.57 20.93
N ARG A 120 2.91 0.80 19.65
CA ARG A 120 1.71 1.55 19.26
C ARG A 120 0.41 0.77 19.39
N TYR A 121 0.48 -0.56 19.50
CA TYR A 121 -0.70 -1.42 19.59
C TYR A 121 -1.65 -1.06 20.76
N THR A 122 -1.11 -0.55 21.88
CA THR A 122 -1.92 -0.14 23.03
C THR A 122 -2.25 1.35 23.05
N GLU A 123 -1.56 2.16 22.26
CA GLU A 123 -1.72 3.62 22.23
C GLU A 123 -2.69 4.09 21.14
N ASP A 124 -2.79 3.34 20.04
CA ASP A 124 -3.59 3.71 18.87
C ASP A 124 -4.65 2.63 18.55
N ASP A 125 -5.92 3.01 18.67
CA ASP A 125 -7.06 2.13 18.39
C ASP A 125 -7.08 1.66 16.93
N ASP A 126 -6.62 2.50 15.98
CA ASP A 126 -6.55 2.14 14.56
C ASP A 126 -5.50 1.04 14.33
N THR A 127 -4.30 1.19 14.90
CA THR A 127 -3.25 0.17 14.88
C THR A 127 -3.72 -1.14 15.51
N LYS A 128 -4.40 -1.07 16.66
CA LYS A 128 -4.97 -2.24 17.34
C LYS A 128 -6.00 -2.98 16.48
N ASN A 129 -6.95 -2.25 15.91
CA ASN A 129 -8.00 -2.80 15.05
C ASN A 129 -7.40 -3.43 13.79
N LEU A 130 -6.44 -2.77 13.15
CA LEU A 130 -5.76 -3.30 11.97
C LEU A 130 -5.01 -4.60 12.28
N VAL A 131 -4.20 -4.64 13.34
CA VAL A 131 -3.44 -5.84 13.71
C VAL A 131 -4.37 -7.00 14.07
N ASN A 132 -5.43 -6.75 14.83
CA ASN A 132 -6.42 -7.78 15.16
C ASN A 132 -7.12 -8.31 13.92
N TRP A 133 -7.52 -7.41 13.00
CA TRP A 133 -8.13 -7.80 11.74
C TRP A 133 -7.20 -8.68 10.90
N ILE A 134 -5.92 -8.31 10.76
CA ILE A 134 -4.92 -9.11 10.04
C ILE A 134 -4.78 -10.50 10.68
N GLN A 135 -4.66 -10.56 12.00
CA GLN A 135 -4.52 -11.81 12.74
C GLN A 135 -5.75 -12.73 12.59
N GLU A 136 -6.96 -12.16 12.61
CA GLU A 136 -8.20 -12.91 12.38
C GLU A 136 -8.29 -13.45 10.94
N GLN A 137 -7.97 -12.63 9.94
CA GLN A 137 -8.04 -13.03 8.53
C GLN A 137 -6.99 -14.09 8.18
N LEU A 138 -5.77 -13.93 8.68
CA LEU A 138 -4.66 -14.86 8.43
C LEU A 138 -4.61 -16.02 9.44
N LYS A 139 -5.46 -15.99 10.47
CA LYS A 139 -5.47 -16.94 11.60
C LYS A 139 -4.08 -17.14 12.22
N CYS A 140 -3.36 -16.03 12.41
CA CYS A 140 -2.01 -16.00 12.97
C CYS A 140 -1.96 -15.13 14.24
N CYS A 141 -0.88 -15.24 15.01
CA CYS A 141 -0.61 -14.39 16.17
C CYS A 141 0.91 -14.18 16.28
N GLY A 142 1.35 -12.93 16.13
CA GLY A 142 2.76 -12.57 15.97
C GLY A 142 3.28 -12.72 14.52
N ILE A 143 4.50 -12.23 14.29
CA ILE A 143 5.17 -12.24 12.97
C ILE A 143 6.40 -13.15 12.99
N GLY A 144 7.10 -13.20 14.12
CA GLY A 144 8.27 -14.00 14.36
C GLY A 144 7.96 -15.49 14.51
N LYS A 145 9.04 -16.29 14.49
CA LYS A 145 8.95 -17.75 14.63
C LYS A 145 8.42 -18.21 15.99
N GLU A 146 8.49 -17.33 16.99
CA GLU A 146 8.01 -17.57 18.36
C GLU A 146 6.48 -17.33 18.49
N GLY A 147 5.83 -16.78 17.46
CA GLY A 147 4.39 -16.57 17.38
C GLY A 147 3.88 -15.61 18.45
N TYR A 148 2.95 -16.08 19.30
CA TYR A 148 2.32 -15.26 20.34
C TYR A 148 3.32 -14.65 21.33
N LYS A 149 4.52 -15.21 21.48
CA LYS A 149 5.54 -14.68 22.39
C LYS A 149 6.17 -13.36 21.91
N ASP A 150 6.01 -12.99 20.64
CA ASP A 150 6.47 -11.69 20.14
C ASP A 150 5.84 -10.55 20.97
N TRP A 151 4.63 -10.74 21.47
CA TRP A 151 3.92 -9.78 22.31
C TRP A 151 4.56 -9.55 23.68
N ASN A 152 5.43 -10.45 24.16
CA ASN A 152 6.13 -10.25 25.42
C ASN A 152 7.13 -9.07 25.36
N GLN A 153 7.47 -8.57 24.17
CA GLN A 153 8.27 -7.36 24.02
C GLN A 153 7.46 -6.08 24.31
N ASN A 154 6.13 -6.16 24.36
CA ASN A 154 5.30 -5.05 24.78
C ASN A 154 5.34 -4.92 26.31
N GLU A 155 5.56 -3.72 26.84
CA GLU A 155 5.55 -3.44 28.27
C GLU A 155 4.21 -3.86 28.95
N TYR A 156 3.08 -3.73 28.26
CA TYR A 156 1.75 -4.09 28.75
C TYR A 156 1.45 -5.60 28.71
N PHE A 157 2.13 -6.38 27.87
CA PHE A 157 1.92 -7.83 27.72
C PHE A 157 3.09 -8.67 28.23
N ASN A 158 4.15 -8.03 28.74
CA ASN A 158 5.29 -8.71 29.31
C ASN A 158 4.89 -9.37 30.65
N CYS A 159 4.74 -10.69 30.63
CA CYS A 159 4.51 -11.50 31.83
C CYS A 159 5.85 -11.92 32.44
N THR A 160 6.35 -11.17 33.42
CA THR A 160 7.45 -11.58 34.31
C THR A 160 6.90 -12.25 35.57
#